data_AF-A0A800J3P1-F1
#
_entry.id   AF-A0A800J3P1-F1
#
_cell.length_a   1.000
_cell.length_b   1.000
_cell.length_c   1.000
_cell.angle_alpha   90.00
_cell.angle_beta   90.00
_cell.angle_gamma   90.00
#
_symmetry.space_group_name_H-M   'P 1'
#
loop_
_entity.id
_entity.type
_entity.pdbx_description
1 polymer ?
#
loop_
_entity_poly.entity_id
_entity_poly.type
_entity_poly.pdbx_seq_one_letter_code
_entity_poly.pdbx_strand_id
1 'polypeptide(L)'
;MHPALAVPLGRPRVMGVVNVTPDSFSDGGRYAAPADAVAHGLELLEQGADLLDVGGESTRPGATRPLVAEELARVVPVIRELAAAGALVSVDTMRHEVAEAALEAGAVVVNDVSGGL
;
A
#
# COMPACT_ATOMS: atom_id res chain seq x y z
N MET A 1 -8.37 -15.62 -10.69
CA MET A 1 -8.19 -15.03 -9.35
C MET A 1 -6.90 -15.57 -8.76
N HIS A 2 -6.11 -14.72 -8.11
CA HIS A 2 -4.91 -15.17 -7.40
C HIS A 2 -5.32 -16.14 -6.28
N PRO A 3 -4.70 -17.33 -6.14
CA PRO A 3 -5.11 -18.34 -5.16
C PRO A 3 -5.16 -17.82 -3.72
N ALA A 4 -4.30 -16.85 -3.41
CA ALA A 4 -4.25 -16.23 -2.09
C ALA A 4 -5.42 -15.28 -1.79
N LEU A 5 -6.20 -14.88 -2.80
CA LEU A 5 -7.46 -14.12 -2.60
C LEU A 5 -8.67 -15.02 -2.37
N ALA A 6 -8.52 -16.34 -2.55
CA ALA A 6 -9.51 -17.32 -2.11
C ALA A 6 -9.43 -17.49 -0.58
N VAL A 7 -9.59 -16.39 0.14
CA VAL A 7 -9.54 -16.35 1.60
C VAL A 7 -10.91 -16.80 2.12
N PRO A 8 -11.00 -17.90 2.89
CA PRO A 8 -12.29 -18.37 3.39
C PRO A 8 -12.97 -17.30 4.26
N LEU A 9 -14.24 -17.01 3.97
CA LEU A 9 -15.10 -16.02 4.65
C LEU A 9 -15.52 -16.42 6.08
N GLY A 10 -14.77 -17.32 6.73
CA GLY A 10 -15.12 -17.87 8.05
C GLY A 10 -14.86 -16.94 9.24
N ARG A 11 -14.17 -15.81 9.02
CA ARG A 11 -13.98 -14.72 9.99
C ARG A 11 -13.71 -13.39 9.26
N PRO A 12 -13.95 -12.23 9.92
CA PRO A 12 -13.43 -10.96 9.43
C PRO A 12 -11.92 -11.01 9.21
N ARG A 13 -11.46 -10.27 8.20
CA ARG A 13 -10.04 -10.09 7.87
C ARG A 13 -9.61 -8.68 8.22
N VAL A 14 -8.37 -8.55 8.66
CA VAL A 14 -7.78 -7.27 9.06
C VAL A 14 -6.80 -6.82 7.98
N MET A 15 -7.06 -5.65 7.40
CA MET A 15 -6.17 -4.99 6.44
C MET A 15 -5.36 -3.92 7.18
N GLY A 16 -4.04 -4.10 7.26
CA GLY A 16 -3.12 -3.13 7.86
C GLY A 16 -2.81 -1.99 6.91
N VAL A 17 -2.86 -0.74 7.38
CA VAL A 17 -2.66 0.44 6.53
C VAL A 17 -1.20 0.86 6.55
N VAL A 18 -0.57 0.95 5.37
CA VAL A 18 0.83 1.37 5.17
C VAL A 18 0.85 2.65 4.34
N ASN A 19 0.86 3.80 5.02
CA ASN A 19 0.88 5.11 4.36
C ASN A 19 2.31 5.54 4.04
N VAL A 20 2.66 5.59 2.76
CA VAL A 20 3.98 6.01 2.26
C VAL A 20 3.96 7.51 1.94
N THR A 21 3.64 8.33 2.94
CA THR A 21 3.61 9.80 2.81
C THR A 21 4.70 10.45 3.67
N PRO A 22 5.23 11.62 3.26
CA PRO A 22 6.27 12.33 4.02
C PRO A 22 5.91 12.62 5.49
N ASP A 23 4.62 12.73 5.79
CA ASP A 23 4.11 13.12 7.11
C ASP A 23 3.68 11.93 7.98
N SER A 24 3.80 10.69 7.46
CA SER A 24 3.35 9.48 8.17
C SER A 24 4.35 8.97 9.22
N PHE A 25 5.64 9.31 9.11
CA PHE A 25 6.74 8.78 9.95
C PHE A 25 7.61 9.90 10.52
N SER A 26 6.97 10.95 11.06
CA SER A 26 7.64 12.17 11.49
C SER A 26 8.45 11.99 12.79
N ASP A 27 9.73 11.63 12.65
CA ASP A 27 10.85 12.07 13.49
C ASP A 27 11.85 12.93 12.68
N GLY A 28 11.31 13.72 11.73
CA GLY A 28 12.07 14.74 11.02
C GLY A 28 12.59 14.33 9.63
N GLY A 29 11.71 14.47 8.63
CA GLY A 29 12.04 15.07 7.34
C GLY A 29 13.09 14.36 6.47
N ARG A 30 12.61 13.55 5.51
CA ARG A 30 12.93 13.56 4.06
C ARG A 30 12.51 12.20 3.50
N TYR A 31 11.25 12.14 3.05
CA TYR A 31 10.58 10.91 2.62
C TYR A 31 10.47 9.90 3.77
N ALA A 32 9.31 9.27 3.95
CA ALA A 32 9.32 7.98 4.62
C ALA A 32 10.24 7.11 3.76
N ALA A 33 11.37 6.65 4.28
CA ALA A 33 12.21 5.79 3.48
C ALA A 33 11.35 4.57 3.12
N PRO A 34 11.35 4.08 1.88
CA PRO A 34 10.63 2.86 1.54
C PRO A 34 10.87 1.72 2.56
N ALA A 35 12.08 1.66 3.12
CA ALA A 35 12.44 0.76 4.20
C ALA A 35 11.59 0.91 5.48
N ASP A 36 11.24 2.12 5.91
CA ASP A 36 10.42 2.36 7.11
C ASP A 36 8.99 1.86 6.88
N ALA A 37 8.43 2.13 5.69
CA ALA A 37 7.12 1.64 5.30
C ALA A 37 7.08 0.11 5.19
N VAL A 38 8.15 -0.51 4.68
CA VAL A 38 8.30 -1.97 4.64
C VAL A 38 8.37 -2.52 6.05
N ALA A 39 9.21 -1.96 6.92
CA ALA A 39 9.34 -2.39 8.31
C ALA A 39 8.00 -2.30 9.05
N HIS A 40 7.27 -1.20 8.88
CA HIS A 40 5.93 -1.05 9.45
C HIS A 40 4.94 -2.07 8.90
N GLY A 41 4.96 -2.33 7.58
CA GLY A 41 4.12 -3.35 6.97
C GLY A 41 4.38 -4.75 7.55
N LEU A 42 5.66 -5.11 7.75
CA LEU A 42 6.03 -6.38 8.39
C LEU A 42 5.57 -6.44 9.85
N GLU A 43 5.71 -5.35 10.61
CA GLU A 43 5.21 -5.25 11.98
C GLU A 43 3.69 -5.47 12.04
N LEU A 44 2.92 -4.88 11.12
CA LEU A 44 1.47 -5.09 11.05
C LEU A 44 1.11 -6.56 10.78
N LEU A 45 1.89 -7.27 9.98
CA LEU A 45 1.71 -8.72 9.78
C LEU A 45 2.01 -9.50 11.06
N GLU A 46 3.06 -9.14 11.79
CA GLU A 46 3.37 -9.74 13.10
C GLU A 46 2.25 -9.50 14.13
N GLN A 47 1.58 -8.34 14.06
CA GLN A 47 0.41 -8.01 14.87
C GLN A 47 -0.88 -8.72 14.41
N GLY A 48 -0.84 -9.46 13.30
CA GLY A 48 -1.94 -10.29 12.83
C GLY A 48 -2.78 -9.70 11.69
N ALA A 49 -2.27 -8.69 10.97
CA ALA A 49 -2.89 -8.28 9.70
C ALA A 49 -2.91 -9.44 8.70
N ASP A 50 -4.03 -9.63 8.01
CA ASP A 50 -4.20 -10.65 6.97
C ASP A 50 -3.69 -10.16 5.60
N LEU A 51 -3.67 -8.84 5.39
CA LEU A 51 -3.18 -8.15 4.19
C LEU A 51 -2.77 -6.72 4.52
N LEU A 52 -2.01 -6.09 3.62
CA LEU A 52 -1.51 -4.72 3.75
C LEU A 52 -2.07 -3.84 2.64
N ASP A 53 -2.45 -2.60 2.96
CA ASP A 53 -2.92 -1.60 2.01
C ASP A 53 -1.91 -0.46 1.92
N VAL A 54 -1.26 -0.33 0.77
CA VAL A 54 -0.16 0.61 0.54
C VAL A 54 -0.68 1.82 -0.22
N GLY A 55 -0.64 2.99 0.42
CA GLY A 55 -1.10 4.26 -0.16
C GLY A 55 0.02 5.30 -0.23
N GLY A 56 0.21 5.92 -1.40
CA GLY A 56 1.21 6.96 -1.64
C GLY A 56 0.65 8.40 -1.61
N GLU A 57 -0.67 8.53 -1.62
CA GLU A 57 -1.41 9.79 -1.54
C GLU A 57 -1.97 9.99 -0.12
N SER A 58 -1.86 11.20 0.41
CA SER A 58 -2.55 11.53 1.67
C SER A 58 -4.00 11.87 1.36
N THR A 59 -4.94 11.18 2.00
CA THR A 59 -6.37 11.48 1.94
C THR A 59 -6.80 12.56 2.95
N ARG A 60 -5.86 13.21 3.64
CA ARG A 60 -6.15 14.27 4.62
C ARG A 60 -6.73 15.52 3.93
N PRO A 61 -7.69 16.21 4.56
CA PRO A 61 -8.23 17.47 4.04
C PRO A 61 -7.12 18.51 3.78
N GLY A 62 -7.04 19.04 2.55
CA GLY A 62 -6.06 20.05 2.16
C GLY A 62 -4.69 19.50 1.71
N ALA A 63 -4.50 18.18 1.68
CA ALA A 63 -3.31 17.59 1.08
C ALA A 63 -3.26 17.90 -0.43
N THR A 64 -2.08 18.29 -0.92
CA THR A 64 -1.86 18.41 -2.36
C THR A 64 -1.63 17.02 -2.93
N ARG A 65 -2.39 16.66 -3.98
CA ARG A 65 -2.20 15.39 -4.66
C ARG A 65 -0.78 15.32 -5.25
N PRO A 66 -0.04 14.23 -5.00
CA PRO A 66 1.26 14.05 -5.63
C PRO A 66 1.12 13.90 -7.14
N LEU A 67 2.21 14.15 -7.86
CA LEU A 67 2.30 13.73 -9.26
C LEU A 67 2.30 12.20 -9.34
N VAL A 68 1.81 11.64 -10.46
CA VAL A 68 1.82 10.18 -10.70
C VAL A 68 3.20 9.59 -10.45
N ALA A 69 4.25 10.24 -10.97
CA ALA A 69 5.64 9.79 -10.80
C ALA A 69 6.09 9.77 -9.33
N GLU A 70 5.61 10.70 -8.51
CA GLU A 70 5.93 10.74 -7.08
C GLU A 70 5.21 9.65 -6.31
N GLU A 71 3.94 9.38 -6.64
CA GLU A 71 3.16 8.29 -6.06
C GLU A 71 3.78 6.94 -6.42
N LEU A 72 4.14 6.72 -7.69
CA LEU A 72 4.86 5.52 -8.15
C LEU A 72 6.17 5.32 -7.39
N ALA A 73 6.98 6.37 -7.25
CA ALA A 73 8.26 6.31 -6.54
C ALA A 73 8.10 5.98 -5.04
N ARG A 74 6.93 6.27 -4.45
CA ARG A 74 6.60 5.91 -3.07
C ARG A 74 6.14 4.46 -2.96
N VAL A 75 5.13 4.06 -3.75
CA VAL A 75 4.43 2.78 -3.50
C VAL A 75 5.12 1.58 -4.13
N VAL A 76 5.68 1.71 -5.33
CA VAL A 76 6.21 0.55 -6.09
C VAL A 76 7.34 -0.17 -5.36
N PRO A 77 8.35 0.52 -4.78
CA PRO A 77 9.41 -0.17 -4.02
C PRO A 77 8.88 -0.90 -2.80
N VAL A 78 7.95 -0.29 -2.05
CA VAL A 78 7.35 -0.86 -0.84
C VAL A 78 6.52 -2.11 -1.16
N ILE A 79 5.67 -2.02 -2.18
CA ILE A 79 4.85 -3.15 -2.65
C ILE A 79 5.74 -4.32 -3.05
N ARG A 80 6.81 -4.06 -3.82
CA ARG A 80 7.74 -5.09 -4.29
C ARG A 80 8.40 -5.84 -3.13
N GLU A 81 8.88 -5.11 -2.11
CA GLU A 81 9.55 -5.74 -0.97
C GLU A 81 8.57 -6.52 -0.08
N LEU A 82 7.39 -5.98 0.20
CA LEU A 82 6.35 -6.66 0.99
C LEU A 82 5.85 -7.93 0.27
N ALA A 83 5.61 -7.85 -1.04
CA ALA A 83 5.21 -8.99 -1.84
C ALA A 83 6.31 -10.07 -1.88
N ALA A 84 7.58 -9.67 -2.01
CA ALA A 84 8.71 -10.60 -1.94
C ALA A 84 8.85 -11.28 -0.57
N ALA A 85 8.42 -10.62 0.51
CA ALA A 85 8.31 -11.20 1.85
C ALA A 85 7.08 -12.11 2.04
N GLY A 86 6.24 -12.28 1.01
CA GLY A 86 5.06 -13.14 1.03
C GLY A 86 3.78 -12.47 1.53
N ALA A 87 3.78 -11.15 1.71
CA ALA A 87 2.59 -10.41 2.12
C ALA A 87 1.54 -10.38 0.99
N LEU A 88 0.26 -10.40 1.36
CA LEU A 88 -0.81 -10.00 0.46
C LEU A 88 -0.96 -8.50 0.47
N VAL A 89 -0.74 -7.87 -0.68
CA VAL A 89 -0.68 -6.43 -0.81
C VAL A 89 -1.83 -5.91 -1.68
N SER A 90 -2.52 -4.92 -1.13
CA SER A 90 -3.44 -4.01 -1.81
C SER A 90 -2.70 -2.70 -2.09
N VAL A 91 -3.01 -2.06 -3.22
CA VAL A 91 -2.63 -0.67 -3.49
C VAL A 91 -3.84 0.23 -3.32
N ASP A 92 -3.72 1.27 -2.49
CA ASP A 92 -4.73 2.34 -2.35
C ASP A 92 -4.39 3.44 -3.36
N THR A 93 -5.10 3.44 -4.48
CA THR A 93 -4.93 4.44 -5.53
C THR A 93 -6.18 4.55 -6.41
N MET A 94 -6.43 5.75 -6.92
CA MET A 94 -7.45 6.03 -7.93
C MET A 94 -6.86 6.12 -9.35
N ARG A 95 -5.55 5.89 -9.51
CA ARG A 95 -4.85 6.11 -10.79
C ARG A 95 -4.53 4.80 -11.47
N HIS A 96 -4.97 4.65 -12.71
CA HIS A 96 -4.72 3.43 -13.48
C HIS A 96 -3.22 3.15 -13.66
N GLU A 97 -2.39 4.18 -13.86
CA GLU A 97 -0.93 4.02 -14.02
C GLU A 97 -0.27 3.47 -12.75
N VAL A 98 -0.76 3.88 -11.57
CA VAL A 98 -0.26 3.40 -10.28
C VAL A 98 -0.76 2.00 -10.01
N ALA A 99 -2.04 1.73 -10.30
CA ALA A 99 -2.63 0.40 -10.16
C ALA A 99 -1.91 -0.63 -11.04
N GLU A 100 -1.65 -0.32 -12.31
CA GLU A 100 -0.92 -1.19 -13.24
C GLU A 100 0.49 -1.50 -12.71
N ALA A 101 1.28 -0.48 -12.39
CA ALA A 101 2.64 -0.66 -11.87
C ALA A 101 2.67 -1.41 -10.53
N ALA A 102 1.67 -1.22 -9.66
CA ALA A 102 1.55 -1.93 -8.40
C ALA A 102 1.27 -3.43 -8.60
N LEU A 103 0.38 -3.78 -9.55
CA LEU A 103 0.11 -5.17 -9.90
C LEU A 103 1.36 -5.84 -10.48
N GLU A 104 2.12 -5.15 -11.34
CA GLU A 104 3.41 -5.64 -11.83
C GLU A 104 4.45 -5.82 -10.70
N ALA A 105 4.38 -4.98 -9.66
CA ALA A 105 5.25 -5.07 -8.50
C ALA A 105 4.86 -6.19 -7.51
N GLY A 106 3.68 -6.81 -7.68
CA GLY A 106 3.23 -7.94 -6.86
C GLY A 106 2.01 -7.66 -5.98
N ALA A 107 1.38 -6.49 -6.10
CA ALA A 107 0.06 -6.28 -5.50
C ALA A 107 -0.95 -7.25 -6.13
N VAL A 108 -1.95 -7.66 -5.33
CA VAL A 108 -3.01 -8.59 -5.75
C VAL A 108 -4.40 -7.97 -5.65
N VAL A 109 -4.52 -6.80 -5.02
CA VAL A 109 -5.76 -6.03 -4.88
C VAL A 109 -5.51 -4.58 -5.27
N VAL A 110 -6.50 -3.95 -5.92
CA VAL A 110 -6.56 -2.50 -6.11
C VAL A 110 -7.72 -1.98 -5.26
N ASN A 111 -7.42 -1.11 -4.30
CA ASN A 111 -8.39 -0.41 -3.47
C ASN A 111 -8.59 1.00 -4.04
N ASP A 112 -9.63 1.16 -4.86
CA ASP A 112 -9.96 2.43 -5.51
C ASP A 112 -11.20 3.06 -4.88
N VAL A 113 -10.98 4.09 -4.07
CA VAL A 113 -12.04 4.83 -3.38
C VAL A 113 -12.97 5.62 -4.31
N SER A 114 -12.57 5.87 -5.56
CA SER A 114 -13.41 6.54 -6.57
C SER A 114 -14.51 5.63 -7.11
N GLY A 115 -14.34 4.31 -6.98
CA GLY A 115 -15.20 3.33 -7.63
C GLY A 115 -15.05 3.26 -9.15
N GLY A 116 -13.90 3.72 -9.69
CA GLY A 116 -13.61 3.74 -11.13
C GLY A 116 -14.32 4.84 -11.92
N LEU A 117 -14.69 5.94 -11.25
CA LEU A 117 -15.41 7.10 -11.82
C LEU A 117 -14.49 8.23 -12.29
#